data_AF-A0A7V6D1Y3-F1
#
_entry.id   AF-A0A7V6D1Y3-F1
#
_cell.length_a   1.000
_cell.length_b   1.000
_cell.length_c   1.000
_cell.angle_alpha   90.00
_cell.angle_beta   90.00
_cell.angle_gamma   90.00
#
_symmetry.space_group_name_H-M   'P 1'
#
loop_
_entity.id
_entity.type
_entity.pdbx_description
1 polymer ?
#
loop_
_entity_poly.entity_id
_entity_poly.type
_entity_poly.pdbx_seq_one_letter_code
_entity_poly.pdbx_strand_id
1 'polypeptide(L)'
;MLYSTMFVACASTSRMFADAFSQCGWFDYRDSESRARWIGWIAWILPTCWAILFTSFRAPVAMITIGGIAITLTLGLVIYAAYDFRYRRLDPRLRPGRLYDAWLWVSFVAIAAVGVRVLWE
;
A
#
# COMPACT_ATOMS: atom_id res chain seq x y z
N MET A 1 -12.90 11.19 -13.55
CA MET A 1 -11.90 10.14 -13.28
C MET A 1 -10.78 10.57 -12.31
N LEU A 2 -10.50 11.86 -12.11
CA LEU A 2 -9.47 12.30 -11.14
C LEU A 2 -9.98 12.38 -9.68
N TYR A 3 -11.20 12.91 -9.47
CA TYR A 3 -11.76 13.09 -8.14
C TYR A 3 -11.91 11.77 -7.39
N SER A 4 -12.60 10.78 -7.96
CA SER A 4 -12.82 9.47 -7.32
C SER A 4 -11.51 8.78 -6.95
N THR A 5 -10.49 8.86 -7.81
CA THR A 5 -9.17 8.27 -7.56
C THR A 5 -8.46 8.96 -6.40
N MET A 6 -8.50 10.29 -6.33
CA MET A 6 -7.90 11.04 -5.23
C MET A 6 -8.58 10.72 -3.88
N PHE A 7 -9.91 10.61 -3.85
CA PHE A 7 -10.65 10.25 -2.64
C PHE A 7 -10.36 8.82 -2.19
N VAL A 8 -10.34 7.87 -3.12
CA VAL A 8 -10.00 6.47 -2.81
C VAL A 8 -8.56 6.37 -2.31
N ALA A 9 -7.61 7.04 -2.96
CA ALA A 9 -6.21 7.06 -2.55
C ALA A 9 -6.00 7.71 -1.17
N CYS A 10 -6.70 8.81 -0.89
CA CYS A 10 -6.66 9.45 0.43
C CYS A 10 -7.23 8.51 1.51
N ALA A 11 -8.39 7.90 1.26
CA ALA A 11 -9.02 6.98 2.19
C ALA A 11 -8.18 5.71 2.44
N SER A 12 -7.56 5.14 1.40
CA SER A 12 -6.71 3.95 1.53
C SER A 12 -5.43 4.27 2.30
N THR A 13 -4.77 5.38 1.96
CA THR A 13 -3.51 5.78 2.59
C THR A 13 -3.72 6.12 4.06
N SER A 14 -4.79 6.84 4.37
CA SER A 14 -5.10 7.21 5.76
C SER A 14 -5.36 6.00 6.66
N ARG A 15 -6.03 4.97 6.13
CA ARG A 15 -6.18 3.69 6.85
C ARG A 15 -4.85 2.97 6.99
N MET A 16 -4.06 2.89 5.93
CA MET A 16 -2.77 2.18 5.96
C MET A 16 -1.80 2.79 7.00
N PHE A 17 -1.75 4.12 7.10
CA PHE A 17 -0.98 4.81 8.15
C PHE A 17 -1.59 4.64 9.54
N ALA A 18 -2.92 4.70 9.68
CA ALA A 18 -3.57 4.43 10.97
C ALA A 18 -3.24 3.01 11.47
N ASP A 19 -3.31 2.01 10.60
CA ASP A 19 -2.96 0.63 10.93
C ASP A 19 -1.48 0.52 11.34
N ALA A 20 -0.57 1.17 10.62
CA ALA A 20 0.84 1.24 11.00
C ALA A 20 1.06 1.90 12.38
N PHE A 21 0.40 3.03 12.66
CA PHE A 21 0.49 3.70 13.96
C PHE A 21 -0.10 2.87 15.11
N SER A 22 -1.15 2.09 14.84
CA SER A 22 -1.71 1.15 15.82
C SER A 22 -0.74 0.01 16.13
N GLN A 23 -0.03 -0.52 15.12
CA GLN A 23 0.99 -1.55 15.31
C GLN A 23 2.23 -1.02 16.07
N CYS A 24 2.54 0.27 15.92
CA CYS A 24 3.56 0.94 16.71
C CYS A 24 3.15 1.19 18.18
N GLY A 25 1.92 0.83 18.58
CA GLY A 25 1.43 0.95 19.95
C GLY A 25 0.92 2.34 20.35
N TRP A 26 0.71 3.25 19.38
CA TRP A 26 0.24 4.61 19.69
C TRP A 26 -1.24 4.68 20.06
N PHE A 27 -2.04 3.69 19.65
CA PHE A 27 -3.43 3.54 20.05
C PHE A 27 -3.87 2.09 19.89
N ASP A 28 -4.85 1.66 20.69
CA ASP A 28 -5.41 0.31 20.60
C ASP A 28 -6.30 0.19 19.35
N TYR A 29 -5.93 -0.70 18.42
CA TYR A 29 -6.71 -1.00 17.22
C TYR A 29 -8.10 -1.56 17.54
N ARG A 30 -8.28 -2.16 18.73
CA ARG A 30 -9.53 -2.81 19.14
C ARG A 30 -10.63 -1.82 19.53
N ASP A 31 -10.27 -0.57 19.85
CA ASP A 31 -11.25 0.48 20.10
C ASP A 31 -11.68 1.17 18.80
N SER A 32 -12.92 0.87 18.38
CA SER A 32 -13.49 1.40 17.14
C SER A 32 -13.63 2.92 17.12
N GLU A 33 -13.84 3.55 18.28
CA GLU A 33 -14.05 4.99 18.37
C GLU A 33 -12.73 5.75 18.23
N SER A 34 -11.70 5.29 18.94
CA SER A 34 -10.32 5.80 18.80
C SER A 34 -9.80 5.61 17.37
N ARG A 35 -10.03 4.44 16.76
CA ARG A 35 -9.62 4.17 15.37
C ARG A 35 -10.23 5.16 14.38
N ALA A 36 -11.54 5.40 14.46
CA ALA A 36 -12.22 6.33 13.56
C ALA A 36 -11.69 7.77 13.70
N ARG A 37 -11.41 8.19 14.94
CA ARG A 37 -10.83 9.50 15.25
C ARG A 37 -9.43 9.64 14.64
N TRP A 38 -8.56 8.64 14.83
CA TRP A 38 -7.21 8.65 14.27
C TRP A 38 -7.20 8.63 12.74
N ILE A 39 -8.04 7.81 12.11
CA ILE A 39 -8.20 7.82 10.64
C ILE A 39 -8.67 9.19 10.15
N GLY A 40 -9.63 9.82 10.84
CA GLY A 40 -10.12 11.16 10.50
C GLY A 40 -9.03 12.24 10.57
N TRP A 41 -8.21 12.22 11.63
CA TRP A 41 -7.07 13.13 11.77
C TRP A 41 -6.02 12.90 10.68
N ILE A 42 -5.63 11.64 10.45
CA ILE A 42 -4.64 11.28 9.42
C ILE A 42 -5.12 11.67 8.02
N ALA A 43 -6.42 11.53 7.74
CA ALA A 43 -7.04 11.91 6.47
C ALA A 43 -6.98 13.40 6.17
N TRP A 44 -6.82 14.25 7.19
CA TRP A 44 -6.56 15.68 7.01
C TRP A 44 -5.07 16.01 7.01
N ILE A 45 -4.30 15.42 7.93
CA ILE A 45 -2.88 15.72 8.11
C ILE A 45 -2.06 15.31 6.88
N LEU A 46 -2.29 14.12 6.33
CA LEU A 46 -1.50 13.60 5.21
C LEU A 46 -1.66 14.45 3.94
N PRO A 47 -2.87 14.73 3.43
CA PRO A 47 -3.04 15.57 2.25
C PRO A 47 -2.54 17.00 2.46
N THR A 48 -2.73 17.56 3.67
CA THR A 48 -2.24 18.90 3.99
C THR A 48 -0.72 18.95 3.97
N CYS A 49 -0.05 17.96 4.56
CA CYS A 49 1.40 17.84 4.53
C CYS A 49 1.92 17.72 3.09
N TRP A 50 1.29 16.87 2.27
CA TRP A 50 1.62 16.75 0.84
C TRP A 50 1.40 18.05 0.06
N ALA A 51 0.32 18.78 0.34
CA ALA A 51 0.03 20.06 -0.30
C ALA A 51 1.10 21.12 0.06
N ILE A 52 1.54 21.17 1.32
CA ILE A 52 2.60 22.08 1.78
C ILE A 52 3.95 21.70 1.14
N LEU A 53 4.27 20.41 1.08
CA LEU A 53 5.48 19.92 0.42
C LEU A 53 5.47 20.27 -1.07
N PHE A 54 4.33 20.08 -1.75
CA PHE A 54 4.20 20.41 -3.17
C PHE A 54 4.36 21.90 -3.45
N THR A 55 3.81 22.79 -2.60
CA THR A 55 3.98 24.24 -2.78
C THR A 55 5.39 24.71 -2.44
N SER A 56 6.07 24.04 -1.51
CA SER A 56 7.44 24.39 -1.08
C SER A 56 8.51 23.86 -2.03
N PHE A 57 8.34 22.65 -2.57
CA PHE A 57 9.28 22.00 -3.48
C PHE A 57 8.82 22.12 -4.94
N ARG A 58 9.50 22.96 -5.73
CA ARG A 58 9.22 23.18 -7.16
C ARG A 58 9.70 22.04 -8.09
N ALA A 59 9.94 20.84 -7.54
CA ALA A 59 10.42 19.68 -8.27
C ALA A 59 9.36 18.55 -8.26
N PRO A 60 8.27 18.68 -9.04
CA PRO A 60 7.16 17.73 -9.02
C PRO A 60 7.57 16.32 -9.44
N VAL A 61 8.60 16.21 -10.30
CA VAL A 61 9.13 14.92 -10.77
C VAL A 61 9.67 14.08 -9.60
N ALA A 62 10.50 14.68 -8.73
CA ALA A 62 11.11 13.96 -7.61
C ALA A 62 10.07 13.42 -6.61
N MET A 63 9.02 14.20 -6.31
CA MET A 63 7.92 13.75 -5.43
C MET A 63 7.19 12.53 -6.00
N ILE A 64 6.93 12.53 -7.31
CA ILE A 64 6.25 11.41 -7.96
C ILE A 64 7.16 10.17 -7.97
N THR A 65 8.46 10.33 -8.24
CA THR A 65 9.42 9.22 -8.22
C THR A 65 9.47 8.54 -6.86
N ILE A 66 9.55 9.31 -5.76
CA ILE A 66 9.54 8.76 -4.39
C ILE A 66 8.24 8.00 -4.12
N GLY A 67 7.09 8.55 -4.53
CA GLY A 67 5.81 7.85 -4.41
C GLY A 67 5.76 6.54 -5.20
N GLY A 68 6.30 6.53 -6.43
CA GLY A 68 6.40 5.35 -7.28
C GLY A 68 7.27 4.25 -6.66
N ILE A 69 8.42 4.63 -6.07
CA ILE A 69 9.28 3.71 -5.33
C ILE A 69 8.54 3.12 -4.13
N ALA A 70 7.84 3.94 -3.35
CA ALA A 70 7.07 3.46 -2.19
C ALA A 70 5.96 2.48 -2.57
N ILE A 71 5.23 2.74 -3.66
CA ILE A 71 4.20 1.83 -4.18
C ILE A 71 4.83 0.52 -4.65
N THR A 72 5.98 0.59 -5.32
CA THR A 72 6.71 -0.59 -5.80
C THR A 72 7.18 -1.48 -4.64
N LEU A 73 7.69 -0.88 -3.56
CA LEU A 73 8.03 -1.61 -2.34
C LEU A 73 6.81 -2.29 -1.73
N THR A 74 5.67 -1.61 -1.72
CA THR A 74 4.40 -2.18 -1.25
C THR A 74 3.98 -3.39 -2.09
N LEU A 75 4.12 -3.33 -3.43
CA LEU A 75 3.87 -4.48 -4.30
C LEU A 75 4.81 -5.66 -4.02
N GLY A 76 6.08 -5.40 -3.69
CA GLY A 76 7.01 -6.42 -3.22
C GLY A 76 6.53 -7.12 -1.95
N LEU A 77 6.02 -6.35 -0.98
CA LEU A 77 5.39 -6.90 0.23
C LEU A 77 4.16 -7.76 -0.12
N VAL A 78 3.35 -7.34 -1.09
CA VAL A 78 2.19 -8.12 -1.56
C VAL A 78 2.61 -9.45 -2.17
N ILE A 79 3.69 -9.49 -2.98
CA ILE A 79 4.23 -10.76 -3.51
C ILE A 79 4.60 -11.70 -2.35
N TYR A 80 5.34 -11.18 -1.37
CA TYR A 80 5.75 -11.98 -0.21
C TYR A 80 4.54 -12.51 0.58
N ALA A 81 3.56 -11.65 0.85
CA ALA A 81 2.33 -12.03 1.53
C ALA A 81 1.54 -13.09 0.74
N ALA A 82 1.38 -12.91 -0.57
CA ALA A 82 0.70 -13.86 -1.43
C ALA A 82 1.42 -15.24 -1.46
N TYR A 83 2.76 -15.22 -1.45
CA TYR A 83 3.57 -16.43 -1.33
C TYR A 83 3.34 -17.11 0.04
N ASP A 84 3.44 -16.38 1.16
CA ASP A 84 3.21 -16.94 2.50
C ASP A 84 1.79 -17.51 2.65
N PHE A 85 0.77 -16.79 2.18
CA PHE A 85 -0.61 -17.25 2.22
C PHE A 85 -0.81 -18.52 1.40
N ARG A 86 -0.22 -18.62 0.21
CA ARG A 86 -0.36 -19.80 -0.67
C ARG A 86 0.32 -21.03 -0.10
N TYR A 87 1.55 -20.88 0.42
CA TYR A 87 2.39 -22.02 0.79
C TYR A 87 2.33 -22.40 2.27
N ARG A 88 2.06 -21.45 3.19
CA ARG A 88 2.08 -21.70 4.64
C ARG A 88 0.72 -21.65 5.32
N ARG A 89 -0.22 -20.82 4.85
CA ARG A 89 -1.49 -20.58 5.55
C ARG A 89 -2.73 -21.16 4.87
N LEU A 90 -2.61 -21.68 3.65
CA LEU A 90 -3.75 -22.24 2.94
C LEU A 90 -4.06 -23.67 3.41
N ASP A 91 -5.26 -23.83 3.99
CA ASP A 91 -5.80 -25.13 4.38
C ASP A 91 -5.85 -26.07 3.15
N PRO A 92 -5.29 -27.30 3.20
CA PRO A 92 -5.21 -28.21 2.06
C PRO A 92 -6.53 -28.48 1.34
N ARG A 93 -7.68 -28.21 1.98
CA ARG A 93 -9.03 -28.40 1.44
C ARG A 93 -9.47 -27.33 0.44
N LEU A 94 -8.82 -26.16 0.42
CA LEU A 94 -9.17 -25.00 -0.42
C LEU A 94 -8.10 -24.71 -1.48
N ARG A 95 -7.31 -25.71 -1.89
CA ARG A 95 -6.23 -25.53 -2.88
C ARG A 95 -6.83 -25.14 -4.24
N PRO A 96 -6.66 -23.91 -4.73
CA PRO A 96 -6.93 -23.58 -6.13
C PRO A 96 -6.09 -24.46 -7.04
N GLY A 97 -6.66 -24.79 -8.20
CA GLY A 97 -6.05 -25.70 -9.18
C GLY A 97 -4.76 -25.16 -9.80
N ARG A 98 -4.03 -26.02 -10.51
CA ARG A 98 -2.72 -25.70 -11.12
C ARG A 98 -2.74 -24.50 -12.08
N LEU A 99 -3.90 -24.21 -12.68
CA LEU A 99 -4.08 -23.03 -13.54
C LEU A 99 -3.96 -21.71 -12.76
N TYR A 100 -4.50 -21.67 -11.55
CA TYR A 100 -4.40 -20.49 -10.69
C TYR A 100 -2.95 -20.23 -10.26
N ASP A 101 -2.18 -21.28 -9.98
CA ASP A 101 -0.76 -21.16 -9.66
C ASP A 101 0.05 -20.60 -10.83
N ALA A 102 -0.27 -20.98 -12.08
CA ALA A 102 0.38 -20.43 -13.25
C ALA A 102 0.13 -18.92 -13.37
N TRP A 103 -1.11 -18.46 -13.22
CA TRP A 103 -1.46 -17.03 -13.25
C TRP A 103 -0.84 -16.24 -12.08
N LEU A 104 -0.74 -16.85 -10.91
CA LEU A 104 -0.09 -16.27 -9.74
C LEU A 104 1.42 -16.08 -9.99
N TRP A 105 2.09 -17.08 -10.54
CA TRP A 105 3.50 -16.98 -10.93
C TRP A 105 3.75 -15.93 -12.01
N VAL A 106 2.89 -15.86 -13.04
CA VAL A 106 2.95 -14.80 -14.06
C VAL A 106 2.83 -13.42 -13.40
N SER A 107 1.91 -13.27 -12.45
CA SER A 107 1.74 -12.01 -11.71
C SER A 107 2.98 -11.65 -10.88
N PHE A 108 3.60 -12.63 -10.22
CA PHE A 108 4.84 -12.42 -9.48
C PHE A 108 5.99 -11.97 -10.37
N VAL A 109 6.17 -12.61 -11.53
CA VAL A 109 7.20 -12.23 -12.50
C VAL A 109 6.96 -10.82 -13.04
N ALA A 110 5.70 -10.48 -13.35
CA ALA A 110 5.35 -9.15 -13.85
C ALA A 110 5.67 -8.05 -12.82
N ILE A 111 5.28 -8.25 -11.56
CA ILE A 111 5.55 -7.28 -10.48
C ILE A 111 7.06 -7.19 -10.20
N ALA A 112 7.78 -8.31 -10.18
CA ALA A 112 9.23 -8.31 -10.01
C ALA A 112 9.95 -7.55 -11.14
N ALA A 113 9.50 -7.72 -12.39
CA ALA A 113 10.05 -6.99 -13.54
C ALA A 113 9.84 -5.48 -13.42
N VAL A 114 8.65 -5.04 -12.96
CA VAL A 114 8.38 -3.63 -12.68
C VAL A 114 9.30 -3.11 -11.56
N GLY A 115 9.49 -3.89 -10.50
CA GLY A 115 10.40 -3.53 -9.41
C GLY A 115 11.84 -3.31 -9.86
N VAL A 116 12.36 -4.20 -10.71
CA VAL A 116 13.72 -4.08 -11.27
C VAL A 116 13.83 -2.83 -12.16
N ARG A 117 12.80 -2.51 -12.94
CA ARG A 117 12.78 -1.31 -13.78
C ARG A 117 12.81 -0.03 -12.96
N VAL A 118 12.02 0.03 -11.90
CA VAL A 118 11.98 1.19 -10.99
C VAL A 118 13.30 1.37 -10.24
N LEU A 119 14.04 0.31 -9.94
CA LEU A 119 15.37 0.38 -9.34
C LEU A 119 16.45 0.89 -10.32
N TRP A 120 16.21 0.79 -11.63
CA TRP A 120 17.16 1.19 -12.66
C TRP A 120 16.97 2.65 -13.12
N GLU A 121 15.83 3.25 -12.83
CA GLU A 121 15.53 4.68 -13.06
C GLU A 121 15.98 5.56 -11.89
#